data_AF-F8TUG9-F1
#
_entry.id   AF-F8TUG9-F1
#
_cell.length_a   1.000
_cell.length_b   1.000
_cell.length_c   1.000
_cell.angle_alpha   90.00
_cell.angle_beta   90.00
_cell.angle_gamma   90.00
#
_symmetry.space_group_name_H-M   'P 1'
#
loop_
_entity.id
_entity.type
_entity.pdbx_description
1 polymer ?
#
loop_
_entity_poly.entity_id
_entity_poly.type
_entity_poly.pdbx_seq_one_letter_code
_entity_poly.pdbx_strand_id
1 'polypeptide(L)'
;MTRTRTQARSRFTAAAMPAAFAAALLAAAVLPLSSCATAGAQTSVSTRDETMKTGVGPMLEEIYSSRKPVRFEQLDVSEIVLRHIPLGTDKAAVEAQFKAAPGAKIVEDSAAELVVRDNKGQAMLDPDARSVVMTFSFDAAGKLVKVAAVHLKNQ
;
A
#
# COMPACT_ATOMS: atom_id res chain seq x y z
N MET A 1 -10.62 -43.67 -45.82
CA MET A 1 -10.23 -44.39 -44.59
C MET A 1 -9.69 -43.36 -43.62
N THR A 2 -9.95 -43.29 -42.32
CA THR A 2 -11.00 -43.74 -41.40
C THR A 2 -10.77 -42.87 -40.15
N ARG A 3 -11.85 -42.41 -39.51
CA ARG A 3 -11.88 -41.53 -38.32
C ARG A 3 -11.00 -42.00 -37.16
N THR A 4 -10.53 -41.06 -36.33
CA THR A 4 -10.70 -41.15 -34.86
C THR A 4 -10.57 -39.79 -34.16
N ARG A 5 -11.71 -39.33 -33.60
CA ARG A 5 -11.80 -38.33 -32.54
C ARG A 5 -11.39 -38.98 -31.21
N THR A 6 -10.66 -38.25 -30.36
CA THR A 6 -10.64 -38.53 -28.91
C THR A 6 -10.86 -37.24 -28.14
N GLN A 7 -12.09 -37.10 -27.61
CA GLN A 7 -12.44 -36.17 -26.55
C GLN A 7 -11.86 -36.68 -25.23
N ALA A 8 -11.26 -35.80 -24.44
CA ALA A 8 -11.11 -36.00 -22.99
C ALA A 8 -11.92 -34.92 -22.28
N ARG A 9 -13.09 -35.33 -21.78
CA ARG A 9 -13.95 -34.56 -20.86
C ARG A 9 -13.38 -34.73 -19.46
N SER A 10 -12.83 -33.67 -18.87
CA SER A 10 -12.58 -33.61 -17.43
C SER A 10 -13.80 -32.99 -16.75
N ARG A 11 -14.53 -33.83 -16.01
CA ARG A 11 -15.60 -33.44 -15.10
C ARG A 11 -14.94 -32.90 -13.83
N PHE A 12 -15.19 -31.65 -13.48
CA PHE A 12 -15.02 -31.17 -12.12
C PHE A 12 -16.38 -30.98 -11.48
N THR A 13 -16.67 -31.88 -10.54
CA THR A 13 -17.74 -31.84 -9.55
C THR A 13 -17.20 -31.23 -8.26
N ALA A 14 -17.90 -30.23 -7.72
CA ALA A 14 -17.92 -29.75 -6.32
C ALA A 14 -18.21 -28.24 -6.35
N ALA A 15 -19.05 -27.62 -5.53
CA ALA A 15 -19.91 -28.07 -4.45
C ALA A 15 -21.03 -27.04 -4.32
N ALA A 16 -22.20 -27.49 -3.91
CA ALA A 16 -23.29 -26.63 -3.48
C ALA A 16 -22.93 -25.98 -2.12
N MET A 17 -23.17 -24.68 -1.99
CA MET A 17 -23.28 -24.01 -0.68
C MET A 17 -24.64 -23.30 -0.63
N PRO A 18 -25.53 -23.69 0.29
CA PRO A 18 -26.67 -22.89 0.67
C PRO A 18 -26.32 -22.07 1.92
N ALA A 19 -26.67 -20.79 1.93
CA ALA A 19 -26.87 -20.05 3.18
C ALA A 19 -27.74 -18.83 2.89
N ALA A 20 -29.04 -19.07 2.79
CA ALA A 20 -30.03 -18.03 3.04
C ALA A 20 -30.00 -17.74 4.55
N PHE A 21 -29.69 -16.49 4.92
CA PHE A 21 -29.96 -15.98 6.26
C PHE A 21 -30.91 -14.79 6.13
N ALA A 22 -32.16 -15.06 6.46
CA ALA A 22 -33.20 -14.08 6.69
C ALA A 22 -33.18 -13.65 8.16
N ALA A 23 -33.47 -12.38 8.44
CA ALA A 23 -34.16 -11.84 9.63
C ALA A 23 -33.89 -10.32 9.70
N ALA A 24 -34.90 -9.46 9.50
CA ALA A 24 -35.88 -8.97 10.49
C ALA A 24 -35.34 -7.73 11.23
N LEU A 25 -35.86 -6.54 10.91
CA LEU A 25 -36.99 -5.82 11.54
C LEU A 25 -36.58 -4.93 12.74
N LEU A 26 -36.78 -3.62 12.55
CA LEU A 26 -37.39 -2.62 13.45
C LEU A 26 -37.04 -2.58 14.96
N ALA A 27 -36.48 -1.43 15.38
CA ALA A 27 -36.91 -0.62 16.54
C ALA A 27 -36.13 0.72 16.49
N ALA A 28 -36.73 1.88 16.19
CA ALA A 28 -37.63 2.69 17.02
C ALA A 28 -36.99 3.25 18.30
N ALA A 29 -36.64 4.55 18.21
CA ALA A 29 -36.68 5.61 19.23
C ALA A 29 -35.96 5.40 20.59
N VAL A 30 -35.12 6.39 20.96
CA VAL A 30 -35.37 7.35 22.07
C VAL A 30 -34.13 8.28 22.18
N LEU A 31 -34.37 9.58 22.03
CA LEU A 31 -33.44 10.66 22.41
C LEU A 31 -33.45 10.84 23.94
N PRO A 32 -32.34 11.32 24.52
CA PRO A 32 -32.48 12.51 25.34
C PRO A 32 -31.46 13.61 25.03
N LEU A 33 -31.98 14.81 25.30
CA LEU A 33 -31.39 16.13 25.19
C LEU A 33 -30.19 16.38 26.12
N SER A 34 -29.38 17.35 25.68
CA SER A 34 -28.62 18.30 26.49
C SER A 34 -27.38 17.82 27.26
N SER A 35 -26.22 18.19 26.71
CA SER A 35 -25.19 18.88 27.49
C SER A 35 -24.37 19.80 26.59
N CYS A 36 -24.65 21.10 26.70
CA CYS A 36 -23.72 22.15 26.30
C CYS A 36 -22.55 22.11 27.30
N ALA A 37 -21.42 21.55 26.88
CA ALA A 37 -20.18 21.63 27.63
C ALA A 37 -19.07 22.13 26.72
N THR A 38 -18.68 23.38 26.98
CA THR A 38 -17.41 24.03 26.63
C THR A 38 -17.02 24.06 25.14
N ALA A 39 -17.16 25.24 24.54
CA ALA A 39 -16.36 25.66 23.40
C ALA A 39 -14.92 25.91 23.89
N GLY A 40 -14.22 24.83 24.24
CA GLY A 40 -12.77 24.82 24.24
C GLY A 40 -12.36 24.78 22.78
N ALA A 41 -11.79 25.88 22.28
CA ALA A 41 -11.16 25.94 20.98
C ALA A 41 -10.15 24.78 20.87
N GLN A 42 -10.59 23.68 20.28
CA GLN A 42 -9.71 22.60 19.85
C GLN A 42 -8.98 23.17 18.64
N THR A 43 -7.82 23.74 18.97
CA THR A 43 -6.67 23.84 18.10
C THR A 43 -6.66 22.62 17.18
N SER A 44 -7.14 22.83 15.95
CA SER A 44 -7.04 21.88 14.86
C SER A 44 -5.58 21.83 14.41
N VAL A 45 -4.71 21.35 15.29
CA VAL A 45 -3.32 21.06 15.01
C VAL A 45 -3.20 19.54 14.98
N SER A 46 -3.25 19.05 13.75
CA SER A 46 -2.40 17.97 13.27
C SER A 46 -2.70 16.54 13.76
N THR A 47 -3.91 16.04 13.53
CA THR A 47 -4.09 14.59 13.27
C THR A 47 -3.34 14.14 12.01
N ARG A 48 -2.94 15.08 11.14
CA ARG A 48 -2.03 14.83 10.01
C ARG A 48 -0.62 14.43 10.47
N ASP A 49 -0.03 15.07 11.48
CA ASP A 49 1.32 14.70 11.97
C ASP A 49 1.36 13.32 12.63
N GLU A 50 0.32 12.95 13.38
CA GLU A 50 0.33 11.67 14.10
C GLU A 50 0.16 10.48 13.15
N THR A 51 -0.64 10.66 12.09
CA THR A 51 -0.79 9.66 11.02
C THR A 51 0.51 9.51 10.20
N MET A 52 1.33 10.57 10.11
CA MET A 52 2.65 10.50 9.46
C MET A 52 3.71 9.74 10.26
N LYS A 53 3.51 9.51 11.56
CA LYS A 53 4.43 8.74 12.41
C LYS A 53 4.21 7.22 12.36
N THR A 54 3.14 6.76 11.72
CA THR A 54 2.82 5.33 11.64
C THR A 54 2.83 4.86 10.19
N GLY A 55 3.44 3.70 9.91
CA GLY A 55 3.57 3.17 8.54
C GLY A 55 4.85 3.61 7.83
N VAL A 56 4.80 3.83 6.52
CA VAL A 56 5.97 4.12 5.66
C VAL A 56 6.41 5.59 5.65
N GLY A 57 5.71 6.48 6.37
CA GLY A 57 6.03 7.92 6.44
C GLY A 57 7.47 8.20 6.89
N PRO A 58 7.93 7.67 8.04
CA PRO A 58 9.29 7.88 8.53
C PRO A 58 10.36 7.32 7.58
N MET A 59 10.08 6.17 6.94
CA MET A 59 10.97 5.58 5.93
C MET A 59 11.15 6.50 4.72
N LEU A 60 10.04 7.03 4.17
CA LEU A 60 10.10 7.94 3.02
C LEU A 60 10.79 9.26 3.40
N GLU A 61 10.55 9.77 4.60
CA GLU A 61 11.23 10.96 5.11
C GLU A 61 12.76 10.75 5.19
N GLU A 62 13.19 9.60 5.70
CA GLU A 62 14.61 9.23 5.75
C GLU A 62 15.23 9.16 4.34
N ILE A 63 14.55 8.52 3.38
CA ILE A 63 15.00 8.45 1.98
C ILE A 63 15.13 9.86 1.39
N TYR A 64 14.13 10.73 1.55
CA TYR A 64 14.16 12.08 0.99
C TYR A 64 15.12 13.03 1.69
N SER A 65 15.53 12.71 2.91
CA SER A 65 16.54 13.45 3.68
C SER A 65 17.96 12.91 3.46
N SER A 66 18.09 11.74 2.81
CA SER A 66 19.37 11.18 2.38
C SER A 66 19.99 11.97 1.22
N ARG A 67 21.05 11.41 0.62
CA ARG A 67 21.73 12.03 -0.53
C ARG A 67 20.73 12.33 -1.66
N LYS A 68 20.79 13.55 -2.19
CA LYS A 68 19.96 13.98 -3.32
C LYS A 68 20.54 13.46 -4.64
N PRO A 69 19.76 12.77 -5.49
CA PRO A 69 20.21 12.34 -6.80
C PRO A 69 20.40 13.56 -7.72
N VAL A 70 21.49 13.56 -8.50
CA VAL A 70 21.77 14.63 -9.48
C VAL A 70 21.62 14.15 -10.92
N ARG A 71 21.08 14.99 -11.82
CA ARG A 71 20.89 14.68 -13.24
C ARG A 71 20.10 13.37 -13.44
N PHE A 72 20.77 12.31 -13.92
CA PHE A 72 20.22 10.97 -14.16
C PHE A 72 20.72 9.92 -13.16
N GLU A 73 21.31 10.37 -12.05
CA GLU A 73 21.77 9.47 -10.99
C GLU A 73 20.59 8.71 -10.38
N GLN A 74 20.83 7.41 -10.18
CA GLN A 74 19.96 6.50 -9.47
C GLN A 74 20.68 6.10 -8.19
N LEU A 75 20.15 6.53 -7.04
CA LEU A 75 20.72 6.20 -5.75
C LEU A 75 20.01 4.97 -5.19
N ASP A 76 20.76 3.91 -4.92
CA ASP A 76 20.24 2.75 -4.20
C ASP A 76 19.94 3.15 -2.76
N VAL A 77 18.68 2.93 -2.36
CA VAL A 77 18.17 3.21 -1.02
C VAL A 77 17.52 1.98 -0.39
N SER A 78 17.80 0.79 -0.94
CA SER A 78 17.23 -0.50 -0.49
C SER A 78 17.52 -0.77 0.98
N GLU A 79 18.70 -0.40 1.48
CA GLU A 79 19.05 -0.54 2.89
C GLU A 79 18.18 0.28 3.83
N ILE A 80 17.76 1.48 3.41
CA ILE A 80 16.82 2.29 4.20
C ILE A 80 15.49 1.56 4.26
N VAL A 81 14.96 1.11 3.12
CA VAL A 81 13.69 0.39 3.06
C VAL A 81 13.72 -0.87 3.93
N LEU A 82 14.80 -1.65 3.89
CA LEU A 82 14.93 -2.89 4.68
C LEU A 82 14.94 -2.67 6.19
N ARG A 83 15.36 -1.50 6.68
CA ARG A 83 15.28 -1.17 8.12
C ARG A 83 13.84 -0.98 8.61
N HIS A 84 12.95 -0.51 7.72
CA HIS A 84 11.55 -0.23 8.05
C HIS A 84 10.61 -1.37 7.63
N ILE A 85 10.95 -2.09 6.56
CA ILE A 85 10.21 -3.23 6.03
C ILE A 85 11.18 -4.43 5.93
N PRO A 86 11.33 -5.21 7.02
CA PRO A 86 12.29 -6.31 7.05
C PRO A 86 11.86 -7.47 6.16
N LEU A 87 12.84 -8.27 5.73
CA LEU A 87 12.58 -9.54 5.06
C LEU A 87 11.68 -10.44 5.93
N GLY A 88 10.85 -11.26 5.28
CA GLY A 88 9.83 -12.07 5.95
C GLY A 88 8.52 -11.33 6.24
N THR A 89 8.42 -10.03 5.96
CA THR A 89 7.15 -9.29 6.07
C THR A 89 6.13 -9.85 5.07
N ASP A 90 4.88 -10.01 5.51
CA ASP A 90 3.78 -10.44 4.65
C ASP A 90 3.45 -9.40 3.58
N LYS A 91 3.24 -9.85 2.34
CA LYS A 91 2.83 -8.99 1.22
C LYS A 91 1.64 -8.10 1.56
N ALA A 92 0.61 -8.66 2.19
CA ALA A 92 -0.57 -7.92 2.61
C ALA A 92 -0.25 -6.77 3.59
N ALA A 93 0.75 -6.96 4.47
CA ALA A 93 1.19 -5.92 5.39
C ALA A 93 1.96 -4.82 4.65
N VAL A 94 2.85 -5.18 3.71
CA VAL A 94 3.55 -4.21 2.85
C VAL A 94 2.55 -3.37 2.05
N GLU A 95 1.58 -4.02 1.41
CA GLU A 95 0.52 -3.33 0.66
C GLU A 95 -0.31 -2.39 1.53
N ALA A 96 -0.71 -2.84 2.72
CA ALA A 96 -1.54 -2.05 3.63
C ALA A 96 -0.83 -0.75 4.04
N GLN A 97 0.48 -0.82 4.31
CA GLN A 97 1.28 0.36 4.63
C GLN A 97 1.30 1.38 3.49
N PHE A 98 1.47 0.93 2.24
CA PHE A 98 1.49 1.84 1.09
C PHE A 98 0.11 2.35 0.67
N LYS A 99 -0.95 1.56 0.86
CA LYS A 99 -2.34 2.02 0.67
C LYS A 99 -2.72 3.15 1.63
N ALA A 100 -2.11 3.17 2.81
CA ALA A 100 -2.30 4.24 3.80
C ALA A 100 -1.43 5.50 3.53
N ALA A 101 -0.45 5.42 2.62
CA ALA A 101 0.47 6.50 2.35
C ALA A 101 -0.01 7.40 1.19
N PRO A 102 -0.36 8.68 1.43
CA PRO A 102 -1.04 9.52 0.45
C PRO A 102 -0.21 9.87 -0.80
N GLY A 103 1.13 9.80 -0.73
CA GLY A 103 2.04 10.07 -1.84
C GLY A 103 2.44 8.83 -2.66
N ALA A 104 2.20 7.64 -2.10
CA ALA A 104 2.64 6.38 -2.67
C ALA A 104 1.58 5.81 -3.61
N LYS A 105 2.01 5.25 -4.73
CA LYS A 105 1.15 4.58 -5.70
C LYS A 105 1.70 3.21 -6.00
N ILE A 106 0.87 2.19 -5.86
CA ILE A 106 1.18 0.84 -6.34
C ILE A 106 1.03 0.86 -7.87
N VAL A 107 2.12 0.60 -8.57
CA VAL A 107 2.21 0.61 -10.05
C VAL A 107 2.10 -0.80 -10.61
N GLU A 108 2.58 -1.79 -9.86
CA GLU A 108 2.44 -3.21 -10.17
C GLU A 108 2.09 -3.98 -8.90
N ASP A 109 1.16 -4.92 -9.03
CA ASP A 109 0.70 -5.80 -7.96
C ASP A 109 0.46 -7.20 -8.53
N SER A 110 1.43 -8.09 -8.33
CA SER A 110 1.36 -9.51 -8.70
C SER A 110 1.60 -10.40 -7.48
N ALA A 111 1.47 -11.72 -7.62
CA ALA A 111 1.74 -12.63 -6.50
C ALA A 111 3.23 -12.60 -6.07
N ALA A 112 4.15 -12.41 -7.02
CA ALA A 112 5.59 -12.48 -6.79
C ALA A 112 6.23 -11.10 -6.59
N GLU A 113 5.56 -10.02 -6.99
CA GLU A 113 6.15 -8.69 -7.03
C GLU A 113 5.13 -7.60 -6.69
N LEU A 114 5.59 -6.58 -5.97
CA LEU A 114 4.87 -5.33 -5.73
C LEU A 114 5.80 -4.17 -6.08
N VAL A 115 5.39 -3.30 -6.99
CA VAL A 115 6.14 -2.10 -7.36
C VAL A 115 5.38 -0.88 -6.89
N VAL A 116 6.05 -0.05 -6.10
CA VAL A 116 5.51 1.18 -5.53
C VAL A 116 6.33 2.37 -5.99
N ARG A 117 5.65 3.43 -6.42
CA ARG A 117 6.26 4.73 -6.72
C ARG A 117 5.71 5.78 -5.78
N ASP A 118 6.59 6.44 -5.05
CA ASP A 118 6.28 7.66 -4.31
C ASP A 118 6.89 8.87 -5.03
N ASN A 119 6.17 9.99 -5.03
CA ASN A 119 6.59 11.21 -5.71
C ASN A 119 6.48 12.41 -4.78
N LYS A 120 7.59 13.13 -4.61
CA LYS A 120 7.67 14.39 -3.89
C LYS A 120 7.84 15.54 -4.88
N GLY A 121 7.10 16.64 -4.67
CA GLY A 121 7.20 17.84 -5.50
C GLY A 121 6.53 17.72 -6.86
N GLN A 122 5.23 17.41 -6.88
CA GLN A 122 4.41 17.26 -8.10
C GLN A 122 3.94 18.59 -8.72
N ALA A 123 4.28 19.75 -8.15
CA ALA A 123 3.95 21.03 -8.78
C ALA A 123 4.83 21.21 -10.02
N MET A 124 4.24 21.67 -11.14
CA MET A 124 4.91 21.86 -12.45
C MET A 124 6.23 22.65 -12.43
N LEU A 125 6.59 23.27 -11.30
CA LEU A 125 7.75 24.14 -11.13
C LEU A 125 8.55 23.82 -9.86
N ASP A 126 8.38 22.63 -9.25
CA ASP A 126 9.17 22.28 -8.07
C ASP A 126 10.62 21.95 -8.49
N PRO A 127 11.61 22.79 -8.12
CA PRO A 127 13.01 22.55 -8.48
C PRO A 127 13.60 21.30 -7.80
N ASP A 128 12.94 20.76 -6.79
CA ASP A 128 13.35 19.61 -5.98
C ASP A 128 12.42 18.40 -6.15
N ALA A 129 11.70 18.34 -7.28
CA ALA A 129 10.85 17.22 -7.66
C ALA A 129 11.67 15.92 -7.71
N ARG A 130 11.26 14.93 -6.91
CA ARG A 130 11.97 13.66 -6.70
C ARG A 130 10.98 12.51 -6.62
N SER A 131 11.47 11.32 -6.91
CA SER A 131 10.70 10.09 -6.80
C SER A 131 11.52 8.99 -6.15
N VAL A 132 10.81 8.06 -5.53
CA VAL A 132 11.37 6.79 -5.09
C VAL A 132 10.56 5.68 -5.75
N VAL A 133 11.25 4.76 -6.39
CA VAL A 133 10.65 3.52 -6.92
C VAL A 133 11.17 2.37 -6.09
N MET A 134 10.25 1.58 -5.54
CA MET A 134 10.52 0.44 -4.68
C MET A 134 9.89 -0.80 -5.30
N THR A 135 10.70 -1.84 -5.49
CA THR A 135 10.30 -3.16 -5.93
C THR A 135 10.49 -4.14 -4.79
N PHE A 136 9.41 -4.81 -4.41
CA PHE A 136 9.38 -5.84 -3.39
C PHE A 136 9.14 -7.19 -4.08
N SER A 137 10.02 -8.16 -3.87
CA SER A 137 9.85 -9.53 -4.37
C SER A 137 9.45 -10.47 -3.23
N PHE A 138 8.47 -11.32 -3.49
CA PHE A 138 7.89 -12.24 -2.51
C PHE A 138 8.13 -13.69 -2.91
N ASP A 139 8.23 -14.57 -1.91
CA ASP A 139 8.22 -16.02 -2.14
C ASP A 139 6.80 -16.56 -2.34
N ALA A 140 6.68 -17.88 -2.56
CA ALA A 140 5.40 -18.55 -2.74
C ALA A 140 4.48 -18.50 -1.50
N ALA A 141 5.01 -18.20 -0.32
CA ALA A 141 4.24 -18.00 0.90
C ALA A 141 3.80 -16.52 1.07
N GLY A 142 4.12 -15.65 0.11
CA GLY A 142 3.83 -14.21 0.18
C GLY A 142 4.74 -13.45 1.13
N LYS A 143 5.91 -14.00 1.46
CA LYS A 143 6.89 -13.38 2.36
C LYS A 143 7.92 -12.60 1.56
N LEU A 144 8.25 -11.40 2.04
CA LEU A 144 9.25 -10.53 1.41
C LEU A 144 10.63 -11.19 1.44
N VAL A 145 11.25 -11.41 0.28
CA VAL A 145 12.59 -12.02 0.16
C VAL A 145 13.63 -11.08 -0.44
N LYS A 146 13.21 -10.03 -1.14
CA LYS A 146 14.11 -9.05 -1.73
C LYS A 146 13.44 -7.69 -1.82
N VAL A 147 14.24 -6.64 -1.62
CA VAL A 147 13.88 -5.26 -1.87
C VAL A 147 14.90 -4.67 -2.84
N ALA A 148 14.44 -3.95 -3.85
CA ALA A 148 15.24 -3.04 -4.65
C ALA A 148 14.57 -1.68 -4.64
N ALA A 149 15.27 -0.63 -4.23
CA ALA A 149 14.71 0.71 -4.14
C ALA A 149 15.67 1.76 -4.70
N VAL A 150 15.14 2.66 -5.53
CA VAL A 150 15.92 3.69 -6.21
C VAL A 150 15.31 5.06 -5.95
N HIS A 151 16.15 5.99 -5.48
CA HIS A 151 15.83 7.41 -5.37
C HIS A 151 16.35 8.15 -6.61
N LEU A 152 15.44 8.85 -7.29
CA LEU A 152 15.69 9.51 -8.57
C LEU A 152 15.13 10.93 -8.59
N LYS A 153 15.74 11.77 -9.42
CA LYS A 153 15.24 13.12 -9.72
C LYS A 153 14.12 13.03 -10.76
N ASN A 154 13.01 13.75 -10.57
CA ASN A 154 12.00 13.92 -11.61
C ASN A 154 12.55 14.85 -12.70
N GLN A 155 12.45 14.39 -13.95
CA GLN A 155 12.82 15.16 -15.14
C GLN A 155 11.64 15.97 -15.66
#